data_AF-A0A1V6PP41-F1
#
_entry.id   AF-A0A1V6PP41-F1
#
_cell.length_a   1.000
_cell.length_b   1.000
_cell.length_c   1.000
_cell.angle_alpha   90.00
_cell.angle_beta   90.00
_cell.angle_gamma   90.00
#
_symmetry.space_group_name_H-M   'P 1'
#
loop_
_entity.id
_entity.type
_entity.pdbx_description
1 polymer ?
#
loop_
_entity_poly.entity_id
_entity_poly.type
_entity_poly.pdbx_seq_one_letter_code
_entity_poly.pdbx_strand_id
1 'polypeptide(L)'
;MADHPYNPSDLNSVLQTLSSLASQNSSQNTSIPRTKTPQMPRRQQSEAHPSERPYSPQPKSSSGAPTTDPATITTWPAALRYVMRTVGQNEETQLRIRGLIRSQHSHERQWWDGRKTLIEKQQARGDKKKELDAVLRSIGAPVDTKEISNTVQDKEELANYDAKVYKASAQMADAMTAELRRLKIPFFVIQKSLIQESSELDSSEEPSAQGNGCEGSSQVTKAELASLQRRMLELLQDLCKE
;
A
#
# COMPACT_ATOMS: atom_id res chain seq x y z
N MET A 1 22.60 40.29 -30.43
CA MET A 1 21.46 39.53 -30.97
C MET A 1 22.06 38.44 -31.84
N ALA A 2 22.05 37.19 -31.36
CA ALA A 2 22.57 36.05 -32.10
C ALA A 2 21.39 35.11 -32.37
N ASP A 3 20.86 35.16 -33.58
CA ASP A 3 19.90 34.19 -34.10
C ASP A 3 20.66 32.90 -34.42
N HIS A 4 20.52 31.90 -33.57
CA HIS A 4 20.87 30.53 -33.91
C HIS A 4 19.60 29.81 -34.38
N PRO A 5 19.52 29.38 -35.66
CA PRO A 5 18.38 28.64 -36.16
C PRO A 5 18.34 27.30 -35.43
N TYR A 6 17.24 27.06 -34.70
CA TYR A 6 16.99 25.82 -33.99
C TYR A 6 17.13 24.62 -34.95
N ASN A 7 18.11 23.76 -34.69
CA ASN A 7 18.32 22.53 -35.44
C ASN A 7 18.09 21.32 -34.51
N PRO A 8 17.02 20.52 -34.73
CA PRO A 8 16.69 19.39 -33.87
C PRO A 8 17.66 18.19 -34.03
N SER A 9 18.55 18.22 -35.03
CA SER A 9 19.58 17.19 -35.24
C SER A 9 20.88 17.48 -34.51
N ASP A 10 21.05 18.70 -33.99
CA ASP A 10 22.24 19.11 -33.24
C ASP A 10 21.99 18.95 -31.72
N LEU A 11 22.76 18.06 -31.11
CA LEU A 11 22.67 17.75 -29.68
C LEU A 11 23.00 18.98 -28.82
N ASN A 12 23.85 19.88 -29.31
CA ASN A 12 24.23 21.10 -28.58
C ASN A 12 23.05 22.09 -28.50
N SER A 13 22.31 22.24 -29.60
CA SER A 13 21.09 23.05 -29.66
C SER A 13 19.99 22.51 -28.74
N VAL A 14 19.83 21.18 -28.65
CA VAL A 14 18.88 20.54 -27.74
C VAL A 14 19.27 20.75 -26.27
N LEU A 15 20.56 20.55 -25.92
CA LEU A 15 21.06 20.78 -24.57
C LEU A 15 20.92 22.23 -24.12
N GLN A 16 21.17 23.19 -25.00
CA GLN A 16 21.04 24.62 -24.70
C GLN A 16 19.57 25.02 -24.47
N THR A 17 18.65 24.45 -25.25
CA THR A 17 17.20 24.65 -25.07
C THR A 17 16.71 24.06 -23.74
N LEU A 18 17.17 22.86 -23.38
CA LEU A 18 16.82 22.23 -22.10
C LEU A 18 17.43 22.97 -20.91
N SER A 19 18.65 23.48 -21.04
CA SER A 19 19.32 24.27 -19.99
C SER A 19 18.61 25.62 -19.75
N SER A 20 18.13 26.27 -20.81
CA SER A 20 17.32 27.48 -20.71
C SER A 20 16.00 27.24 -19.96
N LEU A 21 15.36 26.09 -20.17
CA LEU A 21 14.08 25.77 -19.53
C LEU A 21 14.25 25.39 -18.04
N ALA A 22 15.36 24.76 -17.69
CA ALA A 22 15.67 24.38 -16.30
C ALA A 22 15.90 25.60 -15.38
N SER A 23 16.37 26.72 -15.92
CA SER A 23 16.67 27.94 -15.15
C SER A 23 15.42 28.74 -14.74
N GLN A 24 14.25 28.50 -15.34
CA GLN A 24 13.02 29.23 -15.00
C GLN A 24 12.29 28.69 -13.75
N ASN A 25 12.60 27.48 -13.27
CA ASN A 25 11.79 26.83 -12.24
C ASN A 25 12.34 26.95 -10.79
N SER A 26 13.26 27.88 -10.53
CA SER A 26 13.83 28.09 -9.20
C SER A 26 13.72 29.54 -8.74
N SER A 27 12.48 30.02 -8.56
CA SER A 27 12.19 31.22 -7.77
C SER A 27 10.71 31.30 -7.39
N GLN A 28 10.32 30.75 -6.24
CA GLN A 28 9.37 31.39 -5.32
C GLN A 28 9.38 30.67 -3.96
N ASN A 29 10.07 31.30 -3.02
CA ASN A 29 9.98 31.08 -1.59
C ASN A 29 9.31 32.32 -0.95
N THR A 30 8.84 32.19 0.30
CA THR A 30 8.23 33.19 1.21
C THR A 30 6.77 33.60 0.89
N SER A 31 5.83 33.71 1.83
CA SER A 31 5.92 34.06 3.26
C SER A 31 4.61 33.76 4.01
N ILE A 32 4.71 33.37 5.28
CA ILE A 32 3.61 33.25 6.26
C ILE A 32 3.40 34.60 6.96
N PRO A 33 2.17 35.10 7.18
CA PRO A 33 1.90 36.09 8.21
C PRO A 33 1.15 35.46 9.39
N ARG A 34 1.76 35.63 10.56
CA ARG A 34 1.29 35.30 11.91
C ARG A 34 0.82 36.58 12.56
N THR A 35 -0.48 36.75 12.85
CA THR A 35 -1.02 37.79 13.74
C THR A 35 -2.48 37.46 14.05
N LYS A 36 -3.12 37.75 15.19
CA LYS A 36 -2.79 38.24 16.53
C LYS A 36 -4.09 38.04 17.33
N THR A 37 -3.97 37.65 18.59
CA THR A 37 -5.02 37.69 19.62
C THR A 37 -5.41 39.14 19.94
N PRO A 38 -6.70 39.37 20.27
CA PRO A 38 -7.07 40.26 21.38
C PRO A 38 -8.16 39.57 22.25
N GLN A 39 -7.86 39.18 23.49
CA GLN A 39 -7.92 39.98 24.71
C GLN A 39 -9.34 40.43 25.10
N MET A 40 -9.82 39.85 26.21
CA MET A 40 -11.07 40.13 26.92
C MET A 40 -11.23 41.60 27.35
N PRO A 41 -12.47 42.01 27.67
CA PRO A 41 -12.73 42.76 28.88
C PRO A 41 -13.56 41.94 29.88
N ARG A 42 -12.94 41.77 31.04
CA ARG A 42 -13.51 41.40 32.33
C ARG A 42 -14.53 42.46 32.75
N ARG A 43 -15.75 42.06 33.12
CA ARG A 43 -16.56 42.84 34.07
C ARG A 43 -17.25 41.93 35.08
N GLN A 44 -16.91 42.21 36.33
CA GLN A 44 -17.50 41.66 37.54
C GLN A 44 -18.96 42.11 37.64
N GLN A 45 -19.84 41.23 38.09
CA GLN A 45 -20.74 41.53 39.19
C GLN A 45 -21.33 40.23 39.75
N SER A 46 -21.01 40.01 41.01
CA SER A 46 -21.57 39.03 41.92
C SER A 46 -22.91 39.54 42.43
N GLU A 47 -23.95 38.72 42.33
CA GLU A 47 -25.13 38.84 43.18
C GLU A 47 -25.57 37.43 43.58
N ALA A 48 -25.56 37.21 44.89
CA ALA A 48 -25.92 35.97 45.55
C ALA A 48 -27.41 36.03 45.89
N HIS A 49 -28.19 35.01 45.53
CA HIS A 49 -29.40 34.64 46.27
C HIS A 49 -29.63 33.11 46.22
N PRO A 50 -30.25 32.52 47.26
CA PRO A 50 -30.23 31.09 47.55
C PRO A 50 -31.49 30.35 47.07
N SER A 51 -31.46 29.02 47.19
CA SER A 51 -32.59 28.08 47.00
C SER A 51 -32.94 27.87 45.51
N GLU A 52 -33.09 26.67 44.94
CA GLU A 52 -33.60 25.39 45.42
C GLU A 52 -32.97 24.22 44.64
N ARG A 53 -33.03 23.00 45.19
CA ARG A 53 -32.65 21.76 44.49
C ARG A 53 -33.55 21.53 43.26
N PRO A 54 -32.95 21.14 42.13
CA PRO A 54 -33.50 20.02 41.38
C PRO A 54 -32.42 18.96 41.18
N TYR A 55 -32.73 17.76 41.66
CA TYR A 55 -32.30 16.46 41.15
C TYR A 55 -31.12 16.50 40.16
N SER A 56 -29.92 16.17 40.65
CA SER A 56 -28.85 15.71 39.77
C SER A 56 -29.34 14.46 39.03
N PRO A 57 -29.47 14.46 37.69
CA PRO A 57 -29.37 13.21 36.97
C PRO A 57 -27.96 12.69 37.24
N GLN A 58 -27.86 11.50 37.82
CA GLN A 58 -26.61 10.76 37.89
C GLN A 58 -25.87 10.94 36.54
N PRO A 59 -24.55 11.25 36.54
CA PRO A 59 -23.75 10.90 35.39
C PRO A 59 -23.90 9.38 35.29
N LYS A 60 -24.76 8.94 34.37
CA LYS A 60 -24.73 7.58 33.87
C LYS A 60 -23.27 7.41 33.49
N SER A 61 -22.55 6.61 34.28
CA SER A 61 -21.27 6.07 33.90
C SER A 61 -21.48 5.58 32.48
N SER A 62 -20.97 6.34 31.49
CA SER A 62 -20.72 5.79 30.19
C SER A 62 -19.85 4.59 30.51
N SER A 63 -20.43 3.40 30.36
CA SER A 63 -19.68 2.18 30.40
C SER A 63 -18.67 2.32 29.26
N GLY A 64 -17.48 2.82 29.61
CA GLY A 64 -16.32 2.79 28.76
C GLY A 64 -16.10 1.33 28.49
N ALA A 65 -16.58 0.89 27.32
CA ALA A 65 -16.31 -0.46 26.85
C ALA A 65 -14.80 -0.67 26.97
N PRO A 66 -14.34 -1.81 27.52
CA PRO A 66 -12.93 -2.06 27.68
C PRO A 66 -12.26 -1.85 26.32
N THR A 67 -11.35 -0.88 26.26
CA THR A 67 -10.60 -0.51 25.07
C THR A 67 -9.70 -1.70 24.76
N THR A 68 -10.26 -2.69 24.07
CA THR A 68 -9.60 -3.95 23.78
C THR A 68 -8.49 -3.64 22.81
N ASP A 69 -7.24 -3.83 23.24
CA ASP A 69 -6.08 -3.61 22.39
C ASP A 69 -6.16 -4.58 21.19
N PRO A 70 -6.20 -4.09 19.94
CA PRO A 70 -6.22 -4.95 18.76
C PRO A 70 -5.02 -5.90 18.67
N ALA A 71 -3.93 -5.60 19.38
CA ALA A 71 -2.73 -6.45 19.40
C ALA A 71 -2.91 -7.76 20.21
N THR A 72 -3.91 -7.85 21.09
CA THR A 72 -4.19 -9.04 21.92
C THR A 72 -5.32 -9.90 21.36
N ILE A 73 -5.99 -9.45 20.29
CA ILE A 73 -7.11 -10.16 19.67
C ILE A 73 -6.57 -11.32 18.82
N THR A 74 -6.78 -12.55 19.29
CA THR A 74 -6.37 -13.78 18.58
C THR A 74 -7.53 -14.53 17.94
N THR A 75 -8.79 -14.20 18.30
CA THR A 75 -9.99 -14.92 17.81
C THR A 75 -10.79 -14.10 16.81
N TRP A 76 -11.36 -14.78 15.81
CA TRP A 76 -12.17 -14.14 14.75
C TRP A 76 -13.39 -13.36 15.26
N PRO A 77 -14.24 -13.89 16.17
CA PRO A 77 -15.43 -13.14 16.63
C PRO A 77 -15.11 -11.87 17.41
N ALA A 78 -13.95 -11.82 18.09
CA ALA A 78 -13.48 -10.62 18.76
C ALA A 78 -12.98 -9.58 17.74
N ALA A 79 -12.22 -10.02 16.73
CA ALA A 79 -11.75 -9.15 15.66
C ALA A 79 -12.90 -8.56 14.83
N LEU A 80 -13.90 -9.37 14.48
CA LEU A 80 -15.08 -8.91 13.75
C LEU A 80 -15.81 -7.79 14.51
N ARG A 81 -16.10 -8.00 15.81
CA ARG A 81 -16.74 -6.98 16.65
C ARG A 81 -15.92 -5.70 16.75
N TYR A 82 -14.59 -5.84 16.83
CA TYR A 82 -13.69 -4.68 16.83
C TYR A 82 -13.78 -3.91 15.52
N VAL A 83 -13.66 -4.58 14.38
CA VAL A 83 -13.66 -3.95 13.05
C VAL A 83 -15.02 -3.31 12.71
N MET A 84 -16.14 -3.96 13.02
CA MET A 84 -17.47 -3.37 12.87
C MET A 84 -17.61 -2.06 13.66
N ARG A 85 -17.00 -1.99 14.85
CA ARG A 85 -17.03 -0.81 15.70
C ARG A 85 -16.06 0.28 15.23
N THR A 86 -14.86 -0.09 14.80
CA THR A 86 -13.80 0.87 14.47
C THR A 86 -13.85 1.28 13.01
N VAL A 87 -13.73 0.34 12.07
CA VAL A 87 -13.76 0.62 10.63
C VAL A 87 -15.18 0.92 10.16
N GLY A 88 -16.19 0.19 10.67
CA GLY A 88 -17.58 0.38 10.24
C GLY A 88 -18.17 1.74 10.60
N GLN A 89 -17.69 2.38 11.68
CA GLN A 89 -18.18 3.68 12.16
C GLN A 89 -17.24 4.86 11.82
N ASN A 90 -16.07 4.59 11.24
CA ASN A 90 -15.06 5.61 10.96
C ASN A 90 -14.85 5.75 9.44
N GLU A 91 -15.45 6.79 8.86
CA GLU A 91 -15.34 7.10 7.43
C GLU A 91 -13.90 7.39 6.98
N GLU A 92 -13.08 8.05 7.80
CA GLU A 92 -11.68 8.32 7.46
C GLU A 92 -10.89 7.03 7.25
N THR A 93 -11.13 6.03 8.12
CA THR A 93 -10.51 4.71 8.01
C THR A 93 -10.98 3.99 6.76
N GLN A 94 -12.28 4.05 6.44
CA GLN A 94 -12.83 3.48 5.21
C GLN A 94 -12.23 4.14 3.96
N LEU A 95 -12.17 5.48 3.92
CA LEU A 95 -11.57 6.23 2.81
C LEU A 95 -10.10 5.85 2.60
N ARG A 96 -9.34 5.65 3.68
CA ARG A 96 -7.96 5.18 3.59
C ARG A 96 -7.88 3.79 2.99
N ILE A 97 -8.70 2.84 3.44
CA ILE A 97 -8.74 1.47 2.92
C ILE A 97 -9.16 1.45 1.45
N ARG A 98 -10.18 2.22 1.06
CA ARG A 98 -10.57 2.42 -0.35
C ARG A 98 -9.43 3.00 -1.18
N GLY A 99 -8.65 3.91 -0.62
CA GLY A 99 -7.45 4.45 -1.24
C GLY A 99 -6.40 3.36 -1.51
N LEU A 100 -6.16 2.47 -0.56
CA LEU A 100 -5.24 1.33 -0.73
C LEU A 100 -5.72 0.39 -1.84
N ILE A 101 -7.00 0.02 -1.85
CA ILE A 101 -7.60 -0.85 -2.88
C ILE A 101 -7.46 -0.21 -4.28
N ARG A 102 -7.77 1.09 -4.42
CA ARG A 102 -7.60 1.80 -5.69
C ARG A 102 -6.15 1.86 -6.14
N SER A 103 -5.22 2.10 -5.21
CA SER A 103 -3.78 2.13 -5.49
C SER A 103 -3.29 0.76 -5.97
N GLN A 104 -3.71 -0.33 -5.32
CA GLN A 104 -3.41 -1.70 -5.76
C GLN A 104 -3.84 -1.92 -7.21
N HIS A 105 -5.13 -1.68 -7.51
CA HIS A 105 -5.65 -1.87 -8.86
C HIS A 105 -4.96 -0.97 -9.89
N SER A 106 -4.53 0.23 -9.50
CA SER A 106 -3.76 1.11 -10.37
C SER A 106 -2.40 0.51 -10.73
N HIS A 107 -1.66 -0.05 -9.76
CA HIS A 107 -0.39 -0.71 -10.02
C HIS A 107 -0.57 -1.98 -10.86
N GLU A 108 -1.58 -2.80 -10.57
CA GLU A 108 -1.91 -3.99 -11.34
C GLU A 108 -2.19 -3.65 -12.82
N ARG A 109 -3.01 -2.62 -13.06
CA ARG A 109 -3.27 -2.09 -14.40
C ARG A 109 -1.99 -1.60 -15.08
N GLN A 110 -1.18 -0.83 -14.38
CA GLN A 110 0.09 -0.32 -14.92
C GLN A 110 1.05 -1.45 -15.32
N TRP A 111 1.17 -2.49 -14.49
CA TRP A 111 2.02 -3.64 -14.79
C TRP A 111 1.49 -4.44 -15.96
N TRP A 112 0.17 -4.62 -16.05
CA TRP A 112 -0.48 -5.26 -17.18
C TRP A 112 -0.26 -4.49 -18.48
N ASP A 113 -0.50 -3.18 -18.47
CA ASP A 113 -0.31 -2.32 -19.64
C ASP A 113 1.16 -2.31 -20.07
N GLY A 114 2.09 -2.21 -19.12
CA GLY A 114 3.52 -2.29 -19.41
C GLY A 114 3.92 -3.62 -20.04
N ARG A 115 3.33 -4.74 -19.60
CA ARG A 115 3.54 -6.06 -20.21
C ARG A 115 2.97 -6.13 -21.63
N LYS A 116 1.77 -5.59 -21.83
CA LYS A 116 1.12 -5.55 -23.14
C LYS A 116 1.95 -4.73 -24.14
N THR A 117 2.37 -3.52 -23.75
CA THR A 117 3.25 -2.68 -24.56
C THR A 117 4.58 -3.35 -24.86
N LEU A 118 5.13 -4.14 -23.93
CA LEU A 118 6.36 -4.89 -24.17
C LEU A 118 6.16 -5.95 -25.27
N ILE A 119 5.07 -6.70 -25.22
CA ILE A 119 4.72 -7.71 -26.23
C ILE A 119 4.49 -7.07 -27.60
N GLU A 120 3.76 -5.95 -27.65
CA GLU A 120 3.54 -5.21 -28.90
C GLU A 120 4.85 -4.72 -29.51
N LYS A 121 5.80 -4.25 -28.68
CA LYS A 121 7.15 -3.89 -29.12
C LYS A 121 7.92 -5.09 -29.67
N GLN A 122 7.86 -6.25 -29.01
CA GLN A 122 8.50 -7.48 -29.46
C GLN A 122 7.95 -7.92 -30.84
N GLN A 123 6.63 -7.90 -31.00
CA GLN A 123 5.97 -8.20 -32.27
C GLN A 123 6.40 -7.22 -33.38
N ALA A 124 6.37 -5.91 -33.10
CA ALA A 124 6.79 -4.90 -34.06
C ALA A 124 8.28 -5.03 -34.46
N ARG A 125 9.16 -5.50 -33.56
CA ARG A 125 10.55 -5.85 -33.90
C ARG A 125 10.62 -7.06 -34.83
N GLY A 126 9.82 -8.08 -34.55
CA GLY A 126 9.71 -9.29 -35.39
C GLY A 126 9.22 -8.97 -36.81
N ASP A 127 8.16 -8.18 -36.93
CA ASP A 127 7.56 -7.83 -38.22
C ASP A 127 8.49 -6.99 -39.09
N LYS A 128 9.15 -5.98 -38.50
CA LYS A 128 10.18 -5.18 -39.20
C LYS A 128 11.34 -6.04 -39.68
N LYS A 129 11.76 -7.03 -38.89
CA LYS A 129 12.82 -7.95 -39.32
C LYS A 129 12.38 -8.81 -40.50
N LYS A 130 11.15 -9.35 -40.48
CA LYS A 130 10.60 -10.12 -41.59
C LYS A 130 10.50 -9.29 -42.87
N GLU A 131 10.11 -8.03 -42.77
CA GLU A 131 10.06 -7.10 -43.90
C GLU A 131 11.45 -6.88 -44.50
N LEU A 132 12.46 -6.60 -43.66
CA LEU A 132 13.85 -6.47 -44.09
C LEU A 132 14.38 -7.75 -44.74
N ASP A 133 14.10 -8.91 -44.13
CA ASP A 133 14.50 -10.22 -44.66
C ASP A 133 13.84 -10.53 -46.01
N ALA A 134 12.58 -10.11 -46.21
CA ALA A 134 11.89 -10.22 -47.49
C ALA A 134 12.54 -9.34 -48.58
N VAL A 135 12.91 -8.10 -48.23
CA VAL A 135 13.64 -7.20 -49.14
C VAL A 135 15.01 -7.78 -49.49
N LEU A 136 15.77 -8.28 -48.50
CA LEU A 136 17.07 -8.92 -48.70
C LEU A 136 16.97 -10.15 -49.61
N ARG A 137 15.94 -10.99 -49.39
CA ARG A 137 15.68 -12.15 -50.24
C ARG A 137 15.34 -11.74 -51.68
N SER A 138 14.59 -10.66 -51.87
CA SER A 138 14.24 -10.14 -53.20
C SER A 138 15.45 -9.64 -53.98
N ILE A 139 16.50 -9.16 -53.31
CA ILE A 139 17.76 -8.73 -53.96
C ILE A 139 18.80 -9.86 -54.08
N GLY A 140 18.43 -11.09 -53.71
CA GLY A 140 19.30 -12.26 -53.79
C GLY A 140 20.37 -12.33 -52.68
N ALA A 141 20.25 -11.53 -51.63
CA ALA A 141 21.14 -11.59 -50.48
C ALA A 141 20.78 -12.77 -49.56
N PRO A 142 21.76 -13.47 -48.97
CA PRO A 142 21.51 -14.54 -48.01
C PRO A 142 20.89 -13.98 -46.72
N VAL A 143 19.83 -14.62 -46.23
CA VAL A 143 19.11 -14.24 -44.99
C VAL A 143 19.63 -15.06 -43.81
N ASP A 144 19.86 -14.38 -42.69
CA ASP A 144 20.48 -14.92 -41.47
C ASP A 144 19.46 -15.64 -40.57
N THR A 145 19.80 -16.80 -39.99
CA THR A 145 18.90 -17.66 -39.15
C THR A 145 18.64 -17.11 -37.74
N LYS A 146 18.86 -15.81 -37.51
CA LYS A 146 18.74 -15.12 -36.22
C LYS A 146 17.32 -15.01 -35.66
N GLU A 147 16.28 -15.50 -36.34
CA GLU A 147 14.91 -15.51 -35.78
C GLU A 147 14.83 -16.28 -34.46
N ILE A 148 15.55 -17.40 -34.33
CA ILE A 148 15.57 -18.21 -33.10
C ILE A 148 16.15 -17.40 -31.92
N SER A 149 17.20 -16.62 -32.17
CA SER A 149 17.85 -15.78 -31.14
C SER A 149 16.93 -14.69 -30.61
N ASN A 150 16.09 -14.09 -31.46
CA ASN A 150 15.16 -13.05 -31.03
C ASN A 150 14.05 -13.62 -30.13
N THR A 151 13.53 -14.82 -30.44
CA THR A 151 12.48 -15.44 -29.61
C THR A 151 12.96 -15.81 -28.20
N VAL A 152 14.21 -16.23 -28.07
CA VAL A 152 14.82 -16.53 -26.76
C VAL A 152 15.02 -15.23 -25.98
N GLN A 153 15.55 -14.20 -26.65
CA GLN A 153 15.75 -12.88 -26.04
C GLN A 153 14.44 -12.21 -25.61
N ASP A 154 13.39 -12.32 -26.42
CA ASP A 154 12.06 -11.77 -26.10
C ASP A 154 11.45 -12.47 -24.87
N LYS A 155 11.62 -13.80 -24.75
CA LYS A 155 11.20 -14.56 -23.56
C LYS A 155 11.97 -14.13 -22.31
N GLU A 156 13.27 -13.93 -22.45
CA GLU A 156 14.13 -13.52 -21.34
C GLU A 156 13.83 -12.07 -20.88
N GLU A 157 13.54 -11.17 -21.83
CA GLU A 157 13.08 -9.80 -21.56
C GLU A 157 11.74 -9.81 -20.80
N LEU A 158 10.81 -10.67 -21.20
CA LEU A 158 9.51 -10.81 -20.53
C LEU A 158 9.67 -11.41 -19.13
N ALA A 159 10.53 -12.42 -18.96
CA ALA A 159 10.84 -12.99 -17.64
C ALA A 159 11.46 -11.95 -16.70
N ASN A 160 12.37 -11.10 -17.22
CA ASN A 160 12.94 -10.00 -16.46
C ASN A 160 11.91 -8.95 -16.08
N TYR A 161 10.93 -8.67 -16.95
CA TYR A 161 9.81 -7.80 -16.62
C TYR A 161 8.92 -8.40 -15.52
N ASP A 162 8.53 -9.67 -15.66
CA ASP A 162 7.69 -10.36 -14.68
C ASP A 162 8.39 -10.45 -13.31
N ALA A 163 9.71 -10.66 -13.29
CA ALA A 163 10.51 -10.61 -12.06
C ALA A 163 10.51 -9.22 -11.39
N LYS A 164 10.51 -8.14 -12.18
CA LYS A 164 10.38 -6.77 -11.64
C LYS A 164 8.99 -6.53 -11.08
N VAL A 165 7.95 -6.95 -11.80
CA VAL A 165 6.56 -6.85 -11.34
C VAL A 165 6.36 -7.61 -10.03
N TYR A 166 6.91 -8.82 -9.92
CA TYR A 166 6.85 -9.61 -8.68
C TYR A 166 7.52 -8.89 -7.50
N LYS A 167 8.72 -8.33 -7.70
CA LYS A 167 9.40 -7.56 -6.65
C LYS A 167 8.60 -6.33 -6.25
N ALA A 168 8.05 -5.61 -7.23
CA ALA A 168 7.23 -4.42 -6.97
C ALA A 168 5.91 -4.78 -6.27
N SER A 169 5.29 -5.91 -6.61
CA SER A 169 4.05 -6.37 -5.97
C SER A 169 4.27 -6.83 -4.53
N ALA A 170 5.40 -7.49 -4.25
CA ALA A 170 5.81 -7.81 -2.89
C ALA A 170 6.01 -6.54 -2.04
N GLN A 171 6.73 -5.54 -2.56
CA GLN A 171 6.93 -4.25 -1.87
C GLN A 171 5.60 -3.52 -1.64
N MET A 172 4.71 -3.54 -2.62
CA MET A 172 3.36 -2.98 -2.50
C MET A 172 2.55 -3.69 -1.40
N ALA A 173 2.61 -5.02 -1.32
CA ALA A 173 1.94 -5.80 -0.28
C ALA A 173 2.49 -5.49 1.12
N ASP A 174 3.81 -5.33 1.25
CA ASP A 174 4.45 -4.95 2.51
C ASP A 174 4.03 -3.54 2.97
N ALA A 175 3.97 -2.59 2.03
CA ALA A 175 3.50 -1.23 2.30
C ALA A 175 2.02 -1.19 2.70
N MET A 176 1.15 -1.94 2.02
CA MET A 176 -0.25 -2.07 2.40
C MET A 176 -0.40 -2.71 3.79
N THR A 177 0.38 -3.74 4.07
CA THR A 177 0.42 -4.39 5.39
C THR A 177 0.87 -3.41 6.49
N ALA A 178 1.81 -2.50 6.19
CA ALA A 178 2.23 -1.44 7.12
C ALA A 178 1.12 -0.41 7.37
N GLU A 179 0.36 -0.03 6.35
CA GLU A 179 -0.80 0.87 6.51
C GLU A 179 -1.91 0.22 7.35
N LEU A 180 -2.24 -1.06 7.11
CA LEU A 180 -3.21 -1.79 7.93
C LEU A 180 -2.76 -1.90 9.39
N ARG A 181 -1.46 -2.05 9.64
CA ARG A 181 -0.89 -1.97 10.99
C ARG A 181 -1.05 -0.59 11.62
N ARG A 182 -0.84 0.48 10.86
CA ARG A 182 -1.03 1.87 11.30
C ARG A 182 -2.49 2.15 11.67
N LEU A 183 -3.43 1.59 10.89
CA LEU A 183 -4.87 1.65 11.15
C LEU A 183 -5.33 0.73 12.29
N LYS A 184 -4.42 0.03 12.96
CA LYS A 184 -4.72 -0.82 14.11
C LYS A 184 -5.73 -1.93 13.78
N ILE A 185 -5.66 -2.48 12.56
CA ILE A 185 -6.48 -3.60 12.15
C ILE A 185 -6.02 -4.89 12.87
N PRO A 186 -6.93 -5.67 13.48
CA PRO A 186 -6.60 -6.95 14.11
C PRO A 186 -5.90 -7.91 13.14
N PHE A 187 -5.15 -8.89 13.67
CA PHE A 187 -4.31 -9.84 12.91
C PHE A 187 -3.08 -9.24 12.21
N PHE A 188 -3.07 -7.94 11.91
CA PHE A 188 -1.90 -7.24 11.39
C PHE A 188 -1.01 -6.69 12.51
N VAL A 189 -1.60 -6.37 13.67
CA VAL A 189 -0.92 -5.77 14.84
C VAL A 189 -0.67 -6.79 15.97
N ILE A 190 -0.92 -8.08 15.73
CA ILE A 190 -0.78 -9.11 16.76
C ILE A 190 0.65 -9.14 17.32
N GLN A 191 0.74 -9.25 18.64
CA GLN A 191 2.01 -9.37 19.35
C GLN A 191 2.71 -10.68 18.97
N LYS A 192 4.02 -10.61 18.74
CA LYS A 192 4.84 -11.78 18.35
C LYS A 192 4.83 -12.90 19.39
N SER A 193 4.62 -12.56 20.66
CA SER A 193 4.48 -13.52 21.77
C SER A 193 3.25 -14.42 21.67
N LEU A 194 2.25 -14.03 20.88
CA LEU A 194 1.03 -14.80 20.65
C LEU A 194 1.11 -15.67 19.38
N ILE A 195 2.23 -15.62 18.65
CA ILE A 195 2.46 -16.41 17.45
C ILE A 195 3.30 -17.61 17.83
N GLN A 196 2.78 -18.82 17.62
CA GLN A 196 3.58 -20.03 17.79
C GLN A 196 4.49 -20.19 16.57
N GLU A 197 5.79 -19.95 16.76
CA GLU A 197 6.81 -20.27 15.77
C GLU A 197 7.05 -21.78 15.85
N SER A 198 6.61 -22.51 14.84
CA SER A 198 6.86 -23.94 14.70
C SER A 198 8.36 -24.14 14.51
N SER A 199 9.08 -24.31 15.62
CA SER A 199 10.48 -24.70 15.65
C SER A 199 10.61 -26.14 15.16
N GLU A 200 10.86 -26.30 13.87
CA GLU A 200 11.42 -27.54 13.33
C GLU A 200 12.89 -27.58 13.79
N LEU A 201 13.20 -28.44 14.79
CA LEU A 201 14.47 -29.15 15.00
C LEU A 201 14.45 -29.88 16.37
N ASP A 202 14.20 -31.19 16.30
CA ASP A 202 14.73 -32.32 17.09
C ASP A 202 14.69 -32.31 18.64
N SER A 203 13.91 -33.22 19.24
CA SER A 203 14.46 -34.32 20.07
C SER A 203 13.36 -35.20 20.66
N SER A 204 13.63 -36.50 20.58
CA SER A 204 12.90 -37.66 21.06
C SER A 204 12.59 -37.68 22.57
N GLU A 205 11.62 -38.56 22.89
CA GLU A 205 11.40 -39.29 24.16
C GLU A 205 10.39 -38.77 25.21
N GLU A 206 9.26 -39.50 25.20
CA GLU A 206 8.40 -39.99 26.30
C GLU A 206 7.37 -39.09 27.02
N PRO A 207 6.17 -39.66 27.31
CA PRO A 207 5.07 -38.95 27.95
C PRO A 207 5.14 -39.08 29.48
N SER A 208 4.91 -37.99 30.19
CA SER A 208 4.57 -38.07 31.61
C SER A 208 3.50 -37.04 31.97
N ALA A 209 2.51 -37.58 32.68
CA ALA A 209 1.22 -37.00 32.95
C ALA A 209 1.25 -35.87 33.99
N GLN A 210 0.16 -35.10 33.95
CA GLN A 210 -0.44 -34.33 35.05
C GLN A 210 0.30 -33.07 35.55
N GLY A 211 -0.19 -31.91 35.09
CA GLY A 211 0.03 -30.60 35.71
C GLY A 211 -1.07 -29.63 35.31
N ASN A 212 -1.83 -29.18 36.30
CA ASN A 212 -3.12 -28.50 36.22
C ASN A 212 -2.98 -27.00 35.86
N GLY A 213 -3.80 -26.49 34.92
CA GLY A 213 -4.32 -25.11 34.91
C GLY A 213 -3.51 -24.02 34.19
N CYS A 214 -3.89 -23.68 32.95
CA CYS A 214 -4.16 -22.28 32.54
C CYS A 214 -4.87 -22.26 31.17
N GLU A 215 -6.20 -22.21 31.16
CA GLU A 215 -6.95 -21.73 30.00
C GLU A 215 -6.58 -20.25 29.78
N GLY A 216 -5.84 -19.90 28.73
CA GLY A 216 -5.58 -18.48 28.49
C GLY A 216 -4.58 -18.07 27.42
N SER A 217 -3.72 -18.95 26.90
CA SER A 217 -2.84 -18.57 25.78
C SER A 217 -3.34 -19.21 24.49
N SER A 218 -4.37 -18.62 23.88
CA SER A 218 -4.75 -18.89 22.48
C SER A 218 -3.64 -18.39 21.56
N GLN A 219 -2.54 -19.12 21.52
CA GLN A 219 -1.46 -18.90 20.56
C GLN A 219 -1.99 -19.29 19.18
N VAL A 220 -1.73 -18.44 18.20
CA VAL A 220 -2.16 -18.65 16.81
C VAL A 220 -0.94 -19.09 16.02
N THR A 221 -1.04 -20.19 15.28
CA THR A 221 0.07 -20.62 14.41
C THR A 221 0.24 -19.63 13.25
N LYS A 222 1.43 -19.57 12.64
CA LYS A 222 1.67 -18.69 11.47
C LYS A 222 0.71 -18.97 10.30
N ALA A 223 0.37 -20.24 10.07
CA ALA A 223 -0.56 -20.64 9.02
C ALA A 223 -2.00 -20.17 9.30
N GLU A 224 -2.46 -20.30 10.54
CA GLU A 224 -3.76 -19.79 10.98
C GLU A 224 -3.81 -18.27 10.97
N LEU A 225 -2.72 -17.59 11.35
CA LEU A 225 -2.65 -16.14 11.28
C LEU A 225 -2.81 -15.66 9.83
N ALA A 226 -2.16 -16.33 8.88
CA ALA A 226 -2.29 -15.99 7.47
C ALA A 226 -3.72 -16.23 6.94
N SER A 227 -4.42 -17.26 7.41
CA SER A 227 -5.82 -17.49 7.03
C SER A 227 -6.76 -16.43 7.62
N LEU A 228 -6.54 -16.04 8.89
CA LEU A 228 -7.28 -14.96 9.56
C LEU A 228 -7.04 -13.61 8.89
N GLN A 229 -5.80 -13.31 8.48
CA GLN A 229 -5.46 -12.10 7.73
C GLN A 229 -6.17 -12.05 6.38
N ARG A 230 -6.18 -13.14 5.61
CA ARG A 230 -6.91 -13.21 4.33
C ARG A 230 -8.40 -12.96 4.52
N ARG A 231 -9.02 -13.64 5.49
CA ARG A 231 -10.42 -13.43 5.83
C ARG A 231 -10.73 -11.99 6.28
N MET A 232 -9.79 -11.36 6.98
CA MET A 232 -9.90 -9.95 7.36
C MET A 232 -9.85 -9.02 6.15
N LEU A 233 -8.96 -9.28 5.18
CA LEU A 233 -8.90 -8.48 3.95
C LEU A 233 -10.19 -8.58 3.14
N GLU A 234 -10.78 -9.77 3.02
CA GLU A 234 -12.09 -9.97 2.37
C GLU A 234 -13.18 -9.13 3.05
N LEU A 235 -13.25 -9.18 4.38
CA LEU A 235 -14.21 -8.37 5.15
C LEU A 235 -13.99 -6.87 4.93
N LEU A 236 -12.74 -6.40 4.99
CA LEU A 236 -12.42 -4.99 4.78
C LEU A 236 -12.76 -4.55 3.36
N GLN A 237 -12.53 -5.41 2.37
CA GLN A 237 -12.95 -5.17 1.00
C GLN A 237 -14.48 -5.03 0.94
N ASP A 238 -15.23 -5.97 1.52
CA ASP A 238 -16.71 -5.94 1.53
C ASP A 238 -17.29 -4.68 2.17
N LEU A 239 -16.75 -4.27 3.32
CA LEU A 239 -17.21 -3.05 4.02
C LEU A 239 -16.87 -1.77 3.26
N CYS A 240 -15.77 -1.79 2.52
CA CYS A 240 -15.27 -0.62 1.82
C CYS A 240 -15.67 -0.60 0.33
N LYS A 241 -16.49 -1.56 -0.13
CA LYS A 241 -17.09 -1.54 -1.47
C LYS A 241 -18.05 -0.34 -1.57
N GLU A 242 -17.85 0.48 -2.59
CA GLU A 242 -18.85 1.40 -3.15
C GLU A 242 -19.16 0.96 -4.58
#